data_AF-A0A8J3L617-F1
#
_entry.id   AF-A0A8J3L617-F1
#
_cell.length_a   1.000
_cell.length_b   1.000
_cell.length_c   1.000
_cell.angle_alpha   90.00
_cell.angle_beta   90.00
_cell.angle_gamma   90.00
#
_symmetry.space_group_name_H-M   'P 1'
#
loop_
_entity.id
_entity.type
_entity.pdbx_description
1 polymer ?
#
loop_
_entity_poly.entity_id
_entity_poly.type
_entity_poly.pdbx_seq_one_letter_code
_entity_poly.pdbx_strand_id
1 'polypeptide(L)'
;MTTPATALPEQLLDEVRRLREQARRQAHAGAWFPVAALAVLLLASISLYLVPFAQVDQLAVTSRWAGLPDEQRSAQASYLFWFIGTPLTITLIGVWYRWRARRVGVRVPWRWFAITALGALLALAVLAAMRADLPADHDLVKNYPGVPIVEQVRLGLFTPVMPIALAIVVLGWAERSRAVALSGVWVGAITWWQCSQGLGQLAGWQAWVLGGFEGPALGGQLTLFGLNRPGPTLILMALPLLVFATVRAVRSRGAMK
;
A
#
# COMPACT_ATOMS: atom_id res chain seq x y z
N MET A 1 -64.43 8.42 -8.90
CA MET A 1 -63.46 7.77 -9.81
C MET A 1 -62.30 8.72 -10.00
N THR A 2 -61.23 8.54 -9.22
CA THR A 2 -60.00 9.34 -9.29
C THR A 2 -58.87 8.41 -9.68
N THR A 3 -58.34 8.61 -10.89
CA THR A 3 -57.19 7.90 -11.45
C THR A 3 -55.91 8.30 -10.71
N PRO A 4 -55.14 7.36 -10.11
CA PRO A 4 -53.81 7.66 -9.61
C PRO A 4 -52.80 7.53 -10.76
N ALA A 5 -52.75 8.54 -11.64
CA ALA A 5 -51.82 8.56 -12.78
C ALA A 5 -50.41 9.08 -12.43
N THR A 6 -50.19 9.54 -11.19
CA THR A 6 -48.93 10.16 -10.74
C THR A 6 -47.95 9.20 -10.06
N ALA A 7 -48.34 7.95 -9.79
CA ALA A 7 -47.45 6.97 -9.16
C ALA A 7 -46.42 6.36 -10.13
N LEU A 8 -46.72 6.33 -11.43
CA LEU A 8 -45.90 5.68 -12.46
C LEU A 8 -44.54 6.37 -12.74
N PRO A 9 -44.44 7.71 -12.83
CA PRO A 9 -43.17 8.39 -13.14
C PRO A 9 -42.14 8.28 -12.02
N GLU A 10 -42.57 8.45 -10.75
CA GLU A 10 -41.66 8.35 -9.60
C GLU A 10 -41.18 6.91 -9.41
N GLN A 11 -42.06 5.93 -9.58
CA GLN A 11 -41.68 4.51 -9.53
C GLN A 11 -40.69 4.14 -10.65
N LEU A 12 -40.90 4.61 -11.88
CA LEU A 12 -39.96 4.38 -12.98
C LEU A 12 -38.59 5.04 -12.75
N LEU A 13 -38.55 6.26 -12.20
CA LEU A 13 -37.30 6.94 -11.85
C LEU A 13 -36.55 6.22 -10.74
N ASP A 14 -37.25 5.71 -9.73
CA ASP A 14 -36.65 4.93 -8.66
C ASP A 14 -36.16 3.55 -9.14
N GLU A 15 -36.89 2.90 -10.05
CA GLU A 15 -36.46 1.66 -10.71
C GLU A 15 -35.16 1.89 -11.50
N VAL A 16 -35.09 2.96 -12.29
CA VAL A 16 -33.88 3.34 -13.06
C VAL A 16 -32.72 3.70 -12.12
N ARG A 17 -32.98 4.39 -11.00
CA ARG A 17 -31.95 4.67 -9.98
C ARG A 17 -31.44 3.38 -9.35
N ARG A 18 -32.33 2.46 -8.98
CA ARG A 18 -31.97 1.13 -8.43
C ARG A 18 -31.15 0.32 -9.42
N LEU A 19 -31.56 0.25 -10.69
CA LEU A 19 -30.83 -0.44 -11.75
C LEU A 19 -29.47 0.21 -12.01
N ARG A 20 -29.40 1.55 -12.04
CA ARG A 20 -28.14 2.28 -12.17
C ARG A 20 -27.22 2.03 -10.98
N GLU A 21 -27.74 1.99 -9.77
CA GLU A 21 -26.97 1.66 -8.57
C GLU A 21 -26.50 0.20 -8.56
N GLN A 22 -27.34 -0.76 -8.94
CA GLN A 22 -26.97 -2.16 -9.07
C GLN A 22 -25.90 -2.36 -10.15
N ALA A 23 -26.06 -1.76 -11.33
CA ALA A 23 -25.05 -1.79 -12.39
C ALA A 23 -23.73 -1.17 -11.94
N ARG A 24 -23.77 -0.06 -11.17
CA ARG A 24 -22.58 0.58 -10.61
C ARG A 24 -21.91 -0.30 -9.55
N ARG A 25 -22.68 -0.91 -8.65
CA ARG A 25 -22.18 -1.85 -7.63
C ARG A 25 -21.53 -3.08 -8.29
N GLN A 26 -22.15 -3.64 -9.32
CA GLN A 26 -21.61 -4.75 -10.10
C GLN A 26 -20.34 -4.34 -10.86
N ALA A 27 -20.29 -3.18 -11.49
CA ALA A 27 -19.08 -2.68 -12.15
C ALA A 27 -17.88 -2.61 -11.17
N HIS A 28 -18.11 -2.12 -9.95
CA HIS A 28 -17.06 -1.98 -8.93
C HIS A 28 -16.83 -3.24 -8.07
N ALA A 29 -17.58 -4.33 -8.24
CA ALA A 29 -17.46 -5.51 -7.37
C ALA A 29 -16.10 -6.24 -7.47
N GLY A 30 -15.37 -6.11 -8.58
CA GLY A 30 -14.10 -6.81 -8.83
C GLY A 30 -12.84 -6.07 -8.37
N ALA A 31 -12.99 -4.94 -7.69
CA ALA A 31 -11.92 -4.18 -7.04
C ALA A 31 -11.14 -4.98 -5.97
N TRP A 32 -11.69 -6.10 -5.51
CA TRP A 32 -11.07 -6.92 -4.45
C TRP A 32 -9.76 -7.56 -4.90
N PHE A 33 -9.69 -8.04 -6.15
CA PHE A 33 -8.54 -8.81 -6.63
C PHE A 33 -7.27 -7.96 -6.78
N PRO A 34 -7.31 -6.76 -7.40
CA PRO A 34 -6.14 -5.89 -7.44
C PRO A 34 -5.59 -5.56 -6.06
N VAL A 35 -6.49 -5.24 -5.13
CA VAL A 35 -6.12 -4.92 -3.75
C VAL A 35 -5.49 -6.13 -3.05
N ALA A 36 -6.04 -7.32 -3.26
CA ALA A 36 -5.48 -8.56 -2.74
C ALA A 36 -4.09 -8.86 -3.32
N ALA A 37 -3.92 -8.70 -4.64
CA ALA A 37 -2.65 -8.96 -5.32
C ALA A 37 -1.53 -8.03 -4.81
N LEU A 38 -1.83 -6.75 -4.60
CA LEU A 38 -0.89 -5.79 -4.02
C LEU A 38 -0.59 -6.10 -2.54
N ALA A 39 -1.59 -6.51 -1.76
CA ALA A 39 -1.37 -6.95 -0.38
C ALA A 39 -0.46 -8.19 -0.31
N VAL A 40 -0.67 -9.16 -1.20
CA VAL A 40 0.19 -10.35 -1.30
C VAL A 40 1.60 -9.98 -1.71
N LEU A 41 1.79 -9.06 -2.65
CA LEU A 41 3.12 -8.55 -3.02
C LEU A 41 3.83 -7.92 -1.81
N LEU A 42 3.13 -7.08 -1.03
CA LEU A 42 3.69 -6.50 0.19
C LEU A 42 4.06 -7.58 1.22
N LEU A 43 3.19 -8.54 1.48
CA LEU A 43 3.48 -9.63 2.42
C LEU A 43 4.61 -10.54 1.94
N ALA A 44 4.71 -10.80 0.64
CA ALA A 44 5.78 -11.62 0.09
C ALA A 44 7.17 -10.99 0.31
N SER A 45 7.25 -9.66 0.44
CA SER A 45 8.49 -8.97 0.78
C SER A 45 9.06 -9.36 2.15
N ILE A 46 8.24 -9.93 3.06
CA ILE A 46 8.71 -10.48 4.35
C ILE A 46 9.81 -11.54 4.14
N SER A 47 9.75 -12.29 3.04
CA SER A 47 10.74 -13.32 2.72
C SER A 47 12.12 -12.78 2.37
N LEU A 48 12.25 -11.48 2.10
CA LEU A 48 13.50 -10.81 1.76
C LEU A 48 14.37 -10.51 2.99
N TYR A 49 13.78 -10.52 4.19
CA TYR A 49 14.50 -10.25 5.43
C TYR A 49 15.20 -11.49 5.94
N LEU A 50 16.38 -11.30 6.55
CA LEU A 50 17.13 -12.39 7.17
C LEU A 50 16.35 -12.92 8.38
N VAL A 51 15.91 -12.00 9.26
CA VAL A 51 15.21 -12.33 10.49
C VAL A 51 13.95 -11.48 10.67
N PRO A 52 12.87 -11.72 9.89
CA PRO A 52 11.72 -10.82 9.77
C PRO A 52 10.93 -10.57 11.06
N PHE A 53 11.11 -11.42 12.07
CA PHE A 53 10.36 -11.37 13.34
C PHE A 53 11.26 -11.22 14.57
N ALA A 54 12.57 -11.05 14.37
CA ALA A 54 13.48 -10.70 15.45
C ALA A 54 13.41 -9.20 15.73
N GLN A 55 13.86 -8.85 16.93
CA GLN A 55 13.92 -7.47 17.38
C GLN A 55 15.13 -6.79 16.75
N VAL A 56 14.92 -5.60 16.19
CA VAL A 56 16.00 -4.76 15.70
C VAL A 56 16.48 -3.91 16.88
N ASP A 57 17.60 -4.32 17.48
CA ASP A 57 18.21 -3.63 18.64
C ASP A 57 19.20 -2.54 18.22
N GLN A 58 19.56 -2.45 16.94
CA GLN A 58 20.54 -1.47 16.43
C GLN A 58 19.88 -0.40 15.56
N LEU A 59 20.21 0.87 15.85
CA LEU A 59 19.80 2.09 15.14
C LEU A 59 20.54 2.29 13.81
N ALA A 60 20.88 1.21 13.11
CA ALA A 60 21.68 1.27 11.90
C ALA A 60 20.84 1.67 10.68
N VAL A 61 21.34 2.60 9.87
CA VAL A 61 20.79 2.85 8.54
C VAL A 61 21.14 1.66 7.65
N THR A 62 20.14 0.82 7.39
CA THR A 62 20.27 -0.38 6.55
C THR A 62 19.69 -0.15 5.16
N SER A 63 19.95 -1.12 4.27
CA SER A 63 19.41 -1.10 2.91
C SER A 63 17.89 -1.27 2.93
N ARG A 64 17.17 -0.37 2.24
CA ARG A 64 15.70 -0.30 2.23
C ARG A 64 15.05 -1.04 1.06
N TRP A 65 15.84 -1.78 0.29
CA TRP A 65 15.36 -2.46 -0.92
C TRP A 65 14.42 -3.62 -0.60
N ALA A 66 14.45 -4.20 0.60
CA ALA A 66 13.45 -5.17 1.04
C ALA A 66 12.07 -4.55 1.33
N GLY A 67 11.97 -3.22 1.38
CA GLY A 67 10.73 -2.45 1.56
C GLY A 67 10.71 -1.59 2.82
N LEU A 68 11.33 -2.07 3.90
CA LEU A 68 11.54 -1.40 5.18
C LEU A 68 13.04 -1.46 5.55
N PRO A 69 13.54 -0.60 6.45
CA PRO A 69 14.93 -0.65 6.87
C PRO A 69 15.15 -1.80 7.85
N ASP A 70 15.77 -2.87 7.40
CA ASP A 70 16.32 -3.95 8.23
C ASP A 70 17.32 -4.80 7.42
N GLU A 71 17.98 -5.77 8.05
CA GLU A 71 18.89 -6.71 7.41
C GLU A 71 18.16 -7.60 6.38
N GLN A 72 18.56 -7.46 5.12
CA GLN A 72 18.02 -8.23 4.00
C GLN A 72 18.95 -9.39 3.64
N ARG A 73 18.37 -10.49 3.17
CA ARG A 73 19.12 -11.69 2.74
C ARG A 73 20.07 -11.39 1.59
N SER A 74 19.65 -10.55 0.65
CA SER A 74 20.46 -10.12 -0.49
C SER A 74 19.86 -8.86 -1.11
N ALA A 75 20.69 -7.84 -1.33
CA ALA A 75 20.29 -6.61 -2.02
C ALA A 75 19.81 -6.89 -3.46
N GLN A 76 20.46 -7.83 -4.14
CA GLN A 76 20.13 -8.22 -5.50
C GLN A 76 18.78 -8.94 -5.55
N ALA A 77 18.51 -9.83 -4.58
CA ALA A 77 17.23 -10.52 -4.47
C ALA A 77 16.09 -9.54 -4.20
N SER A 78 16.28 -8.57 -3.31
CA SER A 78 15.31 -7.51 -3.03
C SER A 78 15.02 -6.66 -4.26
N TYR A 79 16.06 -6.27 -5.01
CA TYR A 79 15.92 -5.53 -6.26
C TYR A 79 15.12 -6.33 -7.31
N LEU A 80 15.52 -7.58 -7.55
CA LEU A 80 14.84 -8.48 -8.51
C LEU A 80 13.39 -8.74 -8.11
N PHE A 81 13.12 -8.89 -6.81
CA PHE A 81 11.77 -9.09 -6.29
C PHE A 81 10.83 -7.94 -6.69
N TRP A 82 11.23 -6.68 -6.48
CA TRP A 82 10.38 -5.55 -6.87
C TRP A 82 10.32 -5.35 -8.37
N PHE A 83 11.43 -5.57 -9.07
CA PHE A 83 11.53 -5.37 -10.51
C PHE A 83 10.78 -6.44 -11.32
N ILE A 84 10.64 -7.65 -10.80
CA ILE A 84 9.88 -8.75 -11.44
C ILE A 84 8.46 -8.82 -10.85
N GLY A 85 8.35 -8.74 -9.52
CA GLY A 85 7.09 -8.87 -8.80
C GLY A 85 6.09 -7.76 -9.11
N THR A 86 6.56 -6.53 -9.32
CA THR A 86 5.65 -5.41 -9.65
C THR A 86 5.05 -5.56 -11.05
N PRO A 87 5.83 -5.76 -12.15
CA PRO A 87 5.25 -6.05 -13.46
C PRO A 87 4.36 -7.29 -13.47
N LEU A 88 4.76 -8.35 -12.77
CA LEU A 88 3.96 -9.58 -12.68
C LEU A 88 2.60 -9.30 -12.01
N THR A 89 2.60 -8.55 -10.91
CA THR A 89 1.39 -8.17 -10.19
C THR A 89 0.49 -7.28 -11.06
N ILE A 90 1.06 -6.27 -11.73
CA ILE A 90 0.34 -5.42 -12.68
C ILE A 90 -0.27 -6.26 -13.81
N THR A 91 0.48 -7.21 -14.36
CA THR A 91 0.02 -8.09 -15.44
C THR A 91 -1.15 -8.94 -14.97
N LEU A 92 -1.03 -9.53 -13.79
CA LEU A 92 -2.08 -10.35 -13.17
C LEU A 92 -3.37 -9.53 -12.96
N ILE A 93 -3.23 -8.29 -12.48
CA ILE A 93 -4.35 -7.35 -12.32
C ILE A 93 -4.99 -7.02 -13.68
N GLY A 94 -4.17 -6.74 -14.69
CA GLY A 94 -4.63 -6.43 -16.05
C GLY A 94 -5.37 -7.60 -16.71
N VAL A 95 -4.82 -8.81 -16.59
CA VAL A 95 -5.43 -10.06 -17.08
C VAL A 95 -6.77 -10.29 -16.38
N TRP A 96 -6.85 -10.09 -15.07
CA TRP A 96 -8.09 -10.20 -14.31
C TRP A 96 -9.16 -9.22 -14.79
N TYR A 97 -8.83 -7.93 -14.94
CA TYR A 97 -9.78 -6.94 -15.46
C TYR A 97 -10.23 -7.27 -16.89
N ARG A 98 -9.32 -7.75 -17.75
CA ARG A 98 -9.65 -8.15 -19.13
C ARG A 98 -10.58 -9.36 -19.16
N TRP A 99 -10.30 -10.40 -18.37
CA TRP A 99 -11.16 -11.57 -18.24
C TRP A 99 -12.55 -11.19 -17.73
N ARG A 100 -12.61 -10.32 -16.72
CA ARG A 100 -13.86 -9.82 -16.14
C ARG A 100 -14.67 -8.97 -17.10
N ALA A 101 -14.03 -8.08 -17.86
CA ALA A 101 -14.69 -7.26 -18.86
C ALA A 101 -15.39 -8.13 -19.93
N ARG A 102 -14.76 -9.24 -20.34
CA ARG A 102 -15.38 -10.21 -21.25
C ARG A 102 -16.58 -10.94 -20.64
N ARG A 103 -16.52 -11.28 -19.34
CA ARG A 103 -17.58 -12.00 -18.63
C ARG A 103 -18.80 -11.13 -18.28
N VAL A 104 -18.57 -9.88 -17.90
CA VAL A 104 -19.62 -8.99 -17.31
C VAL A 104 -20.05 -7.89 -18.28
N GLY A 105 -19.40 -7.75 -19.45
CA GLY A 105 -19.76 -6.76 -20.48
C GLY A 105 -19.44 -5.31 -20.10
N VAL A 106 -18.84 -5.06 -18.94
CA VAL A 106 -18.49 -3.71 -18.48
C VAL A 106 -17.10 -3.33 -18.99
N ARG A 107 -17.02 -2.25 -19.78
CA ARG A 107 -15.75 -1.65 -20.21
C ARG A 107 -15.05 -0.96 -19.04
N VAL A 108 -13.90 -1.49 -18.65
CA VAL A 108 -13.00 -0.84 -17.67
C VAL A 108 -12.27 0.31 -18.37
N PRO A 109 -12.11 1.49 -17.73
CA PRO A 109 -11.35 2.60 -18.30
C PRO A 109 -9.83 2.29 -18.28
N TRP A 110 -9.38 1.47 -19.23
CA TRP A 110 -8.02 0.92 -19.35
C TRP A 110 -6.92 1.98 -19.35
N ARG A 111 -7.22 3.19 -19.84
CA ARG A 111 -6.26 4.31 -19.89
C ARG A 111 -5.70 4.65 -18.51
N TRP A 112 -6.56 4.74 -17.49
CA TRP A 112 -6.10 5.07 -16.13
C TRP A 112 -5.28 3.95 -15.51
N PHE A 113 -5.67 2.70 -15.74
CA PHE A 113 -4.89 1.54 -15.30
C PHE A 113 -3.51 1.48 -15.95
N ALA A 114 -3.42 1.72 -17.27
CA ALA A 114 -2.15 1.74 -17.98
C ALA A 114 -1.26 2.90 -17.51
N ILE A 115 -1.82 4.08 -17.26
CA ILE A 115 -1.09 5.25 -16.74
C ILE A 115 -0.53 4.95 -15.34
N THR A 116 -1.32 4.39 -14.44
CA THR A 116 -0.85 4.07 -13.08
C THR A 116 0.18 2.97 -13.07
N ALA A 117 -0.04 1.91 -13.84
CA ALA A 117 0.90 0.81 -14.00
C ALA A 117 2.24 1.29 -14.57
N LEU A 118 2.21 2.05 -15.67
CA LEU A 118 3.41 2.57 -16.30
C LEU A 118 4.11 3.59 -15.41
N GLY A 119 3.36 4.43 -14.70
CA GLY A 119 3.91 5.39 -13.73
C GLY A 119 4.61 4.69 -12.57
N ALA A 120 4.03 3.62 -12.01
CA ALA A 120 4.66 2.83 -10.95
C ALA A 120 5.95 2.14 -11.43
N LEU A 121 5.93 1.56 -12.64
CA LEU A 121 7.10 0.93 -13.25
C LEU A 121 8.20 1.96 -13.56
N LEU A 122 7.83 3.13 -14.07
CA LEU A 122 8.77 4.23 -14.34
C LEU A 122 9.37 4.74 -13.04
N ALA A 123 8.57 4.93 -11.99
CA ALA A 123 9.05 5.34 -10.67
C ALA A 123 10.03 4.31 -10.10
N LEU A 124 9.72 3.02 -10.21
CA LEU A 124 10.65 1.94 -9.84
C LEU A 124 11.93 1.94 -10.67
N ALA A 125 11.83 2.19 -11.98
CA ALA A 125 13.00 2.28 -12.86
C ALA A 125 13.89 3.49 -12.51
N VAL A 126 13.30 4.65 -12.20
CA VAL A 126 14.02 5.84 -11.74
C VAL A 126 14.69 5.58 -10.38
N LEU A 127 13.97 4.97 -9.45
CA LEU A 127 14.51 4.54 -8.15
C LEU A 127 15.70 3.59 -8.31
N ALA A 128 15.57 2.63 -9.23
CA ALA A 128 16.62 1.67 -9.56
C ALA A 128 17.84 2.32 -10.23
N ALA A 129 17.61 3.33 -11.07
CA ALA A 129 18.66 4.05 -11.79
C ALA A 129 19.40 5.05 -10.89
N MET A 130 18.73 5.59 -9.86
CA MET A 130 19.42 6.28 -8.78
C MET A 130 20.28 5.27 -8.04
N ARG A 131 21.60 5.35 -8.22
CA ARG A 131 22.55 4.71 -7.30
C ARG A 131 22.19 5.22 -5.90
N ALA A 132 21.55 4.38 -5.10
CA ALA A 132 21.49 4.59 -3.68
C ALA A 132 22.95 4.45 -3.24
N ASP A 133 23.63 5.58 -3.06
CA ASP A 133 24.95 5.61 -2.44
C ASP A 133 24.79 4.89 -1.10
N LEU A 134 25.22 3.62 -1.07
CA LEU A 134 25.43 2.92 0.17
C LEU A 134 26.45 3.77 0.91
N PRO A 135 26.24 4.12 2.19
CA PRO A 135 27.36 4.55 3.00
C PRO A 135 28.41 3.45 2.91
N ALA A 136 29.55 3.77 2.26
CA ALA A 136 30.62 2.83 1.99
C ALA A 136 31.31 2.33 3.27
N ASP A 137 31.10 3.05 4.37
CA ASP A 137 31.55 2.66 5.70
C ASP A 137 30.47 1.84 6.41
N HIS A 138 30.69 0.54 6.51
CA HIS A 138 30.02 -0.32 7.50
C HIS A 138 30.32 0.13 8.94
N ASP A 139 31.38 0.91 9.15
CA ASP A 139 31.83 1.39 10.47
C ASP A 139 31.18 2.74 10.88
N LEU A 140 30.58 3.47 9.94
CA LEU A 140 29.76 4.65 10.21
C LEU A 140 28.29 4.27 10.26
N VAL A 141 27.92 3.50 11.27
CA VAL A 141 26.53 3.27 11.66
C VAL A 141 25.93 4.62 12.05
N LYS A 142 25.40 5.36 11.07
CA LYS A 142 24.69 6.62 11.34
C LYS A 142 23.41 6.27 12.09
N ASN A 143 23.33 6.70 13.34
CA ASN A 143 22.07 6.70 14.07
C ASN A 143 21.12 7.70 13.38
N TYR A 144 19.88 7.30 13.12
CA TYR A 144 18.84 8.15 12.52
C TYR A 144 18.73 9.58 13.11
N PRO A 145 18.90 9.80 14.43
CA PRO A 145 18.94 11.14 15.02
C PRO A 145 20.04 12.08 14.47
N GLY A 146 21.13 11.53 13.93
CA GLY A 146 22.23 12.30 13.34
C GLY A 146 22.08 12.56 11.85
N VAL A 147 21.02 12.06 11.20
CA VAL A 147 20.78 12.24 9.77
C VAL A 147 20.04 13.57 9.54
N PRO A 148 20.49 14.45 8.62
CA PRO A 148 19.78 15.69 8.29
C PRO A 148 18.32 15.44 7.89
N ILE A 149 17.40 16.33 8.28
CA ILE A 149 15.95 16.19 8.01
C ILE A 149 15.68 15.99 6.51
N VAL A 150 16.37 16.73 5.64
CA VAL A 150 16.22 16.59 4.18
C VAL A 150 16.58 15.19 3.71
N GLU A 151 17.63 14.59 4.29
CA GLU A 151 18.01 13.22 3.97
C GLU A 151 17.00 12.24 4.57
N GLN A 152 16.51 12.42 5.80
CA GLN A 152 15.42 11.57 6.37
C GLN A 152 14.16 11.56 5.48
N VAL A 153 13.76 12.73 4.98
CA VAL A 153 12.65 12.89 4.02
C VAL A 153 12.94 12.10 2.74
N ARG A 154 14.16 12.23 2.19
CA ARG A 154 14.59 11.45 1.03
C ARG A 154 14.57 9.94 1.32
N LEU A 155 15.06 9.51 2.48
CA LEU A 155 15.09 8.09 2.88
C LEU A 155 13.69 7.48 2.94
N GLY A 156 12.70 8.26 3.40
CA GLY A 156 11.29 7.90 3.44
C GLY A 156 10.61 7.84 2.08
N LEU A 157 10.97 8.75 1.15
CA LEU A 157 10.31 8.86 -0.16
C LEU A 157 10.81 7.80 -1.15
N PHE A 158 12.13 7.57 -1.16
CA PHE A 158 12.79 6.74 -2.16
C PHE A 158 12.89 5.29 -1.69
N THR A 159 11.74 4.63 -1.61
CA THR A 159 11.58 3.20 -1.27
C THR A 159 10.77 2.50 -2.35
N PRO A 160 10.94 1.19 -2.56
CA PRO A 160 10.14 0.45 -3.56
C PRO A 160 8.65 0.37 -3.19
N VAL A 161 8.30 0.56 -1.92
CA VAL A 161 6.92 0.50 -1.43
C VAL A 161 6.15 1.80 -1.70
N MET A 162 6.80 2.96 -1.74
CA MET A 162 6.13 4.25 -2.00
C MET A 162 5.45 4.34 -3.37
N PRO A 163 6.06 3.90 -4.49
CA PRO A 163 5.37 3.79 -5.78
C PRO A 163 4.12 2.90 -5.73
N ILE A 164 4.17 1.82 -4.95
CA ILE A 164 3.05 0.89 -4.78
C ILE A 164 1.93 1.56 -3.97
N ALA A 165 2.27 2.24 -2.87
CA ALA A 165 1.32 3.03 -2.10
C ALA A 165 0.60 4.07 -2.98
N LEU A 166 1.36 4.80 -3.79
CA LEU A 166 0.80 5.76 -4.75
C LEU A 166 -0.12 5.07 -5.77
N ALA A 167 0.30 3.94 -6.33
CA ALA A 167 -0.52 3.16 -7.26
C ALA A 167 -1.84 2.72 -6.62
N ILE A 168 -1.84 2.32 -5.35
CA ILE A 168 -3.05 1.98 -4.58
C ILE A 168 -3.95 3.22 -4.41
N VAL A 169 -3.38 4.39 -4.10
CA VAL A 169 -4.15 5.64 -3.97
C VAL A 169 -4.83 6.00 -5.28
N VAL A 170 -4.08 5.98 -6.39
CA VAL A 170 -4.65 6.32 -7.71
C VAL A 170 -5.67 5.27 -8.16
N LEU A 171 -5.44 3.99 -7.86
CA LEU A 171 -6.43 2.95 -8.10
C LEU A 171 -7.72 3.22 -7.30
N GLY A 172 -7.60 3.53 -6.01
CA GLY A 172 -8.73 3.89 -5.16
C GLY A 172 -9.48 5.12 -5.66
N TRP A 173 -8.78 6.13 -6.16
CA TRP A 173 -9.38 7.29 -6.81
C TRP A 173 -10.10 6.94 -8.11
N ALA A 174 -9.46 6.19 -9.01
CA ALA A 174 -10.02 5.76 -10.29
C ALA A 174 -11.28 4.89 -10.11
N GLU A 175 -11.29 4.03 -9.09
CA GLU A 175 -12.45 3.22 -8.72
C GLU A 175 -13.45 3.95 -7.81
N ARG A 176 -13.18 5.22 -7.45
CA ARG A 176 -13.98 6.03 -6.50
C ARG A 176 -14.21 5.34 -5.16
N SER A 177 -13.24 4.54 -4.70
CA SER A 177 -13.23 3.82 -3.44
C SER A 177 -12.35 4.52 -2.41
N ARG A 178 -12.98 5.31 -1.52
CA ARG A 178 -12.27 5.99 -0.41
C ARG A 178 -11.50 5.01 0.47
N ALA A 179 -12.05 3.83 0.71
CA ALA A 179 -11.39 2.80 1.52
C ALA A 179 -10.05 2.33 0.91
N VAL A 180 -9.99 2.13 -0.41
CA VAL A 180 -8.75 1.73 -1.10
C VAL A 180 -7.75 2.87 -1.09
N ALA A 181 -8.23 4.10 -1.37
CA ALA A 181 -7.36 5.28 -1.33
C ALA A 181 -6.75 5.49 0.06
N LEU A 182 -7.55 5.39 1.13
CA LEU A 182 -7.08 5.47 2.52
C LEU A 182 -6.11 4.33 2.85
N SER A 183 -6.31 3.12 2.30
CA SER A 183 -5.38 2.01 2.49
C SER A 183 -4.02 2.30 1.82
N GLY A 184 -4.01 2.93 0.65
CA GLY A 184 -2.77 3.39 0.00
C GLY A 184 -2.06 4.46 0.81
N VAL A 185 -2.80 5.43 1.35
CA VAL A 185 -2.26 6.46 2.26
C VAL A 185 -1.68 5.82 3.52
N TRP A 186 -2.37 4.83 4.10
CA TRP A 186 -1.89 4.06 5.26
C TRP A 186 -0.56 3.37 4.99
N VAL A 187 -0.47 2.62 3.89
CA VAL A 187 0.78 1.96 3.46
C VAL A 187 1.89 3.00 3.28
N GLY A 188 1.62 4.11 2.59
CA GLY A 188 2.60 5.17 2.36
C GLY A 188 3.07 5.85 3.65
N ALA A 189 2.14 6.15 4.56
CA ALA A 189 2.45 6.81 5.83
C ALA A 189 3.32 5.93 6.74
N ILE A 190 3.01 4.62 6.85
CA ILE A 190 3.84 3.70 7.61
C ILE A 190 5.20 3.53 6.94
N THR A 191 5.25 3.32 5.62
CA THR A 191 6.51 3.20 4.87
C THR A 191 7.41 4.40 5.13
N TRP A 192 6.84 5.60 4.98
CA TRP A 192 7.53 6.86 5.20
C TRP A 192 8.10 6.95 6.60
N TRP A 193 7.25 6.74 7.61
CA TRP A 193 7.65 6.85 9.01
C TRP A 193 8.79 5.87 9.34
N GLN A 194 8.61 4.60 8.99
CA GLN A 194 9.59 3.54 9.25
C GLN A 194 10.92 3.78 8.52
N CYS A 195 10.89 4.28 7.28
CA CYS A 195 12.11 4.50 6.49
C CYS A 195 12.81 5.83 6.81
N SER A 196 12.08 6.85 7.27
CA SER A 196 12.62 8.17 7.62
C SER A 196 13.19 8.25 9.03
N GLN A 197 12.63 7.49 9.98
CA GLN A 197 13.05 7.51 11.39
C GLN A 197 13.75 6.24 11.84
N GLY A 198 13.67 5.16 11.06
CA GLY A 198 14.15 3.84 11.44
C GLY A 198 13.03 2.97 12.01
N LEU A 199 13.26 1.66 11.99
CA LEU A 199 12.21 0.69 12.25
C LEU A 199 11.70 0.75 13.70
N GLY A 200 10.43 1.11 13.88
CA GLY A 200 9.78 1.28 15.16
C GLY A 200 10.27 2.48 15.98
N GLN A 201 11.03 3.40 15.39
CA GLN A 201 11.57 4.54 16.12
C GLN A 201 10.56 5.68 16.23
N LEU A 202 10.59 6.37 17.36
CA LEU A 202 9.80 7.55 17.66
C LEU A 202 10.72 8.75 17.84
N ALA A 203 10.44 9.81 17.10
CA ALA A 203 11.04 11.12 17.35
C ALA A 203 10.65 11.63 18.75
N GLY A 204 11.46 12.51 19.32
CA GLY A 204 11.25 13.08 20.66
C GLY A 204 9.84 13.63 20.89
N TRP A 205 9.33 14.42 19.95
CA TRP A 205 7.99 14.98 20.03
C TRP A 205 6.90 13.90 19.96
N GLN A 206 7.11 12.80 19.24
CA GLN A 206 6.13 11.70 19.15
C GLN A 206 6.09 10.93 20.47
N ALA A 207 7.26 10.62 21.04
CA ALA A 207 7.35 9.99 22.36
C ALA A 207 6.72 10.88 23.43
N TRP A 208 6.93 12.20 23.37
CA TRP A 208 6.32 13.16 24.28
C TRP A 208 4.78 13.21 24.17
N VAL A 209 4.23 13.27 22.95
CA VAL A 209 2.78 13.23 22.72
C VAL A 209 2.18 11.91 23.21
N LEU A 210 2.82 10.78 22.91
CA LEU A 210 2.37 9.45 23.35
C LEU A 210 2.51 9.24 24.85
N GLY A 211 3.47 9.92 25.49
CA GLY A 211 3.66 9.98 26.94
C GLY A 211 2.70 10.93 27.66
N GLY A 212 1.68 11.47 26.98
CA GLY A 212 0.69 12.35 27.59
C GLY A 212 1.18 13.79 27.80
N PHE A 213 2.16 14.24 27.00
CA PHE A 213 2.81 15.55 27.12
C PHE A 213 3.65 15.72 28.41
N GLU A 214 4.01 14.61 29.05
CA GLU A 214 4.83 14.58 30.25
C GLU A 214 6.25 14.04 29.98
N GLY A 215 7.22 14.53 30.75
CA GLY A 215 8.61 14.06 30.69
C GLY A 215 9.44 14.61 29.52
N PRO A 216 10.75 14.27 29.50
CA PRO A 216 11.67 14.76 28.48
C PRO A 216 11.45 14.04 27.13
N ALA A 217 11.40 14.82 26.05
CA ALA A 217 11.16 14.38 24.68
C ALA A 217 12.40 13.68 24.05
N LEU A 218 12.88 12.61 24.68
CA LEU A 218 14.14 11.93 24.31
C LEU A 218 14.00 10.93 23.15
N GLY A 219 12.78 10.74 22.65
CA GLY A 219 12.48 9.73 21.63
C GLY A 219 12.34 8.35 22.26
N GLY A 220 12.15 7.33 21.44
CA GLY A 220 12.03 5.96 21.93
C GLY A 220 11.73 4.96 20.83
N GLN A 221 11.51 3.71 21.22
CA GLN A 221 11.14 2.64 20.30
C GLN A 221 9.72 2.16 20.60
N LEU A 222 8.84 2.23 19.60
CA LEU A 222 7.51 1.66 19.67
C LEU A 222 7.57 0.16 19.41
N THR A 223 7.57 -0.62 20.48
CA THR A 223 7.54 -2.09 20.43
C THR A 223 6.11 -2.65 20.37
N LEU A 224 5.10 -1.79 20.52
CA LEU A 224 3.69 -2.16 20.46
C LEU A 224 3.38 -2.85 19.12
N PHE A 225 2.71 -4.00 19.18
CA PHE A 225 2.42 -4.87 18.03
C PHE A 225 3.66 -5.31 17.21
N GLY A 226 4.87 -5.20 17.76
CA GLY A 226 6.11 -5.56 17.06
C GLY A 226 6.46 -4.59 15.93
N LEU A 227 6.08 -3.31 16.05
CA LEU A 227 6.35 -2.26 15.06
C LEU A 227 7.84 -1.95 14.84
N ASN A 228 8.69 -2.47 15.71
CA ASN A 228 10.15 -2.48 15.58
C ASN A 228 10.68 -3.72 14.82
N ARG A 229 9.81 -4.43 14.11
CA ARG A 229 10.15 -5.64 13.35
C ARG A 229 9.51 -5.55 11.96
N PRO A 230 10.19 -5.99 10.89
CA PRO A 230 9.69 -5.74 9.54
C PRO A 230 8.46 -6.60 9.22
N GLY A 231 8.43 -7.86 9.68
CA GLY A 231 7.32 -8.78 9.45
C GLY A 231 5.97 -8.27 10.00
N PRO A 232 5.84 -8.01 11.31
CA PRO A 232 4.63 -7.43 11.90
C PRO A 232 4.24 -6.08 11.29
N THR A 233 5.22 -5.23 10.97
CA THR A 233 4.96 -3.95 10.30
C THR A 233 4.37 -4.14 8.90
N LEU A 234 4.91 -5.05 8.09
CA LEU A 234 4.36 -5.36 6.76
C LEU A 234 2.96 -5.97 6.85
N ILE A 235 2.70 -6.81 7.86
CA ILE A 235 1.35 -7.33 8.15
C ILE A 235 0.39 -6.18 8.46
N LEU A 236 0.80 -5.23 9.32
CA LEU A 236 -0.01 -4.07 9.67
C LEU A 236 -0.27 -3.15 8.46
N MET A 237 0.71 -2.98 7.57
CA MET A 237 0.56 -2.23 6.32
C MET A 237 -0.43 -2.90 5.38
N ALA A 238 -0.38 -4.22 5.25
CA ALA A 238 -1.26 -4.98 4.36
C ALA A 238 -2.69 -5.16 4.91
N LEU A 239 -2.89 -5.02 6.22
CA LEU A 239 -4.16 -5.35 6.89
C LEU A 239 -5.38 -4.61 6.32
N PRO A 240 -5.38 -3.28 6.10
CA PRO A 240 -6.53 -2.60 5.51
C PRO A 240 -6.88 -3.09 4.10
N LEU A 241 -5.85 -3.42 3.30
CA LEU A 241 -6.02 -3.97 1.95
C LEU A 241 -6.67 -5.36 2.02
N LEU A 242 -6.18 -6.23 2.92
CA LEU A 242 -6.72 -7.58 3.11
C LEU A 242 -8.17 -7.55 3.61
N VAL A 243 -8.48 -6.69 4.58
CA VAL A 243 -9.85 -6.52 5.10
C VAL A 243 -10.78 -6.05 3.97
N PHE A 244 -10.37 -5.02 3.22
CA PHE A 244 -11.17 -4.54 2.09
C PHE A 244 -11.39 -5.64 1.04
N ALA A 245 -10.33 -6.33 0.64
CA ALA A 245 -10.39 -7.40 -0.36
C ALA A 245 -11.30 -8.54 0.11
N THR A 246 -11.17 -8.97 1.36
CA THR A 246 -11.96 -10.08 1.92
C THR A 246 -13.44 -9.72 2.01
N VAL A 247 -13.77 -8.56 2.60
CA VAL A 247 -15.17 -8.09 2.71
C VAL A 247 -15.81 -7.97 1.33
N ARG A 248 -15.08 -7.46 0.34
CA ARG A 248 -15.61 -7.25 -1.00
C ARG A 248 -15.71 -8.54 -1.80
N ALA A 249 -14.78 -9.47 -1.63
CA ALA A 249 -14.85 -10.81 -2.20
C ALA A 249 -16.08 -11.57 -1.70
N VAL A 250 -16.33 -11.57 -0.38
CA VAL A 250 -17.51 -12.21 0.24
C VAL A 250 -18.81 -11.60 -0.29
N ARG A 251 -18.91 -10.27 -0.31
CA ARG A 251 -20.10 -9.57 -0.85
C ARG A 251 -20.35 -9.84 -2.33
N SER A 252 -19.29 -9.98 -3.13
CA SER A 252 -19.42 -10.30 -4.56
C SER A 252 -19.92 -11.72 -4.83
N ARG A 253 -19.59 -12.68 -3.95
CA ARG A 253 -20.07 -14.07 -4.03
C ARG A 253 -21.51 -14.22 -3.53
N GLY A 254 -21.89 -13.46 -2.50
CA GLY A 254 -23.26 -13.46 -1.97
C GLY A 254 -24.31 -12.91 -2.93
N ALA A 255 -23.92 -12.05 -3.88
CA ALA A 255 -24.82 -11.49 -4.89
C ALA A 255 -25.03 -12.39 -6.13
N MET A 256 -24.38 -13.56 -6.19
CA MET A 256 -24.54 -14.56 -7.26
C MET A 256 -25.34 -15.79 -6.82
N LYS A 257 -25.86 -15.80 -5.58
CA LYS A 257 -26.84 -16.77 -5.09
C LYS A 257 -28.20 -16.08 -5.03
#